data_AF-A0A9P8GE94-F1
#
_entry.id   AF-A0A9P8GE94-F1
#
_cell.length_a   1.000
_cell.length_b   1.000
_cell.length_c   1.000
_cell.angle_alpha   90.00
_cell.angle_beta   90.00
_cell.angle_gamma   90.00
#
_symmetry.space_group_name_H-M   'P 1'
#
loop_
_entity.id
_entity.type
_entity.pdbx_description
1 polymer ?
#
loop_
_entity_poly.entity_id
_entity_poly.type
_entity_poly.pdbx_seq_one_letter_code
_entity_poly.pdbx_strand_id
1 'polypeptide(L)'
;MTSTLENDRIALRAQMKDNFRYISDIEGDPKIAVATHDKLYWVIVQHEDAPEYWFSSEGHKTEEAALQSMAGTLRDQVWKKAKKNNITLSK
;
A
#
# COMPACT_ATOMS: atom_id res chain seq x y z
N MET A 1 -19.92 -6.71 14.63
CA MET A 1 -19.41 -5.48 13.97
C MET A 1 -17.89 -5.52 13.70
N THR A 2 -17.14 -6.43 14.33
CA THR A 2 -15.69 -6.63 14.11
C THR A 2 -15.33 -7.22 12.74
N SER A 3 -16.21 -8.03 12.14
CA SER A 3 -15.93 -8.74 10.88
C SER A 3 -15.81 -7.80 9.67
N THR A 4 -16.61 -6.73 9.57
CA THR A 4 -16.54 -5.80 8.44
C THR A 4 -15.22 -5.03 8.42
N LEU A 5 -14.81 -4.49 9.57
CA LEU A 5 -13.57 -3.72 9.69
C LEU A 5 -12.32 -4.57 9.45
N GLU A 6 -12.37 -5.85 9.81
CA GLU A 6 -11.32 -6.83 9.51
C GLU A 6 -11.26 -7.16 8.02
N ASN A 7 -12.41 -7.39 7.38
CA ASN A 7 -12.50 -7.60 5.94
C ASN A 7 -11.97 -6.40 5.14
N ASP A 8 -12.30 -5.18 5.56
CA ASP A 8 -11.83 -3.95 4.91
C ASP A 8 -10.31 -3.81 5.00
N ARG A 9 -9.73 -4.16 6.16
CA ARG A 9 -8.27 -4.17 6.37
C ARG A 9 -7.56 -5.25 5.55
N ILE A 10 -8.18 -6.40 5.34
CA ILE A 10 -7.65 -7.45 4.46
C ILE A 10 -7.68 -6.97 3.00
N ALA A 11 -8.80 -6.39 2.57
CA ALA A 11 -8.94 -5.86 1.21
C ALA A 11 -7.92 -4.75 0.91
N LEU A 12 -7.70 -3.82 1.85
CA LEU A 12 -6.67 -2.78 1.71
C LEU A 12 -5.28 -3.38 1.56
N ARG A 13 -4.92 -4.36 2.39
CA ARG A 13 -3.63 -5.04 2.29
C ARG A 13 -3.45 -5.74 0.94
N ALA A 14 -4.47 -6.45 0.45
CA ALA A 14 -4.42 -7.09 -0.87
C ALA A 14 -4.18 -6.07 -1.98
N GLN A 15 -4.96 -4.98 -2.00
CA GLN A 15 -4.80 -3.90 -2.98
C GLN A 15 -3.40 -3.28 -2.94
N MET A 16 -2.87 -3.04 -1.75
CA MET A 16 -1.52 -2.48 -1.58
C MET A 16 -0.44 -3.41 -2.15
N LYS A 17 -0.56 -4.72 -1.94
CA LYS A 17 0.38 -5.71 -2.49
C LYS A 17 0.38 -5.68 -4.01
N ASP A 18 -0.80 -5.68 -4.62
CA ASP A 18 -0.95 -5.66 -6.08
C ASP A 18 -0.41 -4.38 -6.69
N ASN A 19 -0.72 -3.23 -6.08
CA ASN A 19 -0.18 -1.95 -6.52
C ASN A 19 1.35 -1.93 -6.41
N PHE A 20 1.91 -2.42 -5.30
CA PHE A 20 3.36 -2.43 -5.10
C PHE A 20 4.08 -3.32 -6.12
N ARG A 21 3.55 -4.53 -6.41
CA ARG A 21 4.08 -5.39 -7.47
C ARG A 21 4.10 -4.67 -8.81
N TYR A 22 2.99 -4.04 -9.16
CA TYR A 22 2.87 -3.30 -10.42
C TYR A 22 3.87 -2.13 -10.50
N ILE A 23 4.08 -1.40 -9.40
CA ILE A 23 5.01 -0.25 -9.39
C ILE A 23 6.47 -0.72 -9.49
N SER A 24 6.83 -1.74 -8.73
CA SER A 24 8.23 -2.16 -8.55
C SER A 24 8.69 -3.21 -9.57
N ASP A 25 7.80 -3.71 -10.44
CA ASP A 25 8.08 -4.78 -11.42
C ASP A 25 8.74 -6.02 -10.78
N ILE A 26 8.29 -6.37 -9.57
CA ILE A 26 8.79 -7.52 -8.83
C ILE A 26 7.90 -8.75 -9.01
N GLU A 27 8.53 -9.91 -9.02
CA GLU A 27 7.85 -11.19 -8.81
C GLU A 27 7.86 -11.52 -7.32
N GLY A 28 6.76 -12.06 -6.78
CA GLY A 28 6.66 -12.43 -5.36
C GLY A 28 5.59 -11.67 -4.56
N ASP A 29 5.47 -11.98 -3.27
CA ASP A 29 4.46 -11.39 -2.38
C ASP A 29 5.07 -10.37 -1.43
N PRO A 30 4.84 -9.06 -1.64
CA PRO A 30 5.33 -8.05 -0.72
C PRO A 30 4.67 -8.20 0.65
N LYS A 31 5.45 -7.99 1.70
CA LYS A 31 4.98 -7.99 3.08
C LYS A 31 4.53 -6.59 3.46
N ILE A 32 3.35 -6.52 4.07
CA ILE A 32 2.80 -5.29 4.66
C ILE A 32 2.86 -5.44 6.17
N ALA A 33 3.59 -4.55 6.82
CA ALA A 33 3.69 -4.46 8.27
C ALA A 33 3.09 -3.13 8.75
N VAL A 34 2.43 -3.16 9.90
CA VAL A 34 2.00 -1.96 10.60
C VAL A 34 2.94 -1.77 11.79
N ALA A 35 3.64 -0.64 11.82
CA ALA A 35 4.52 -0.27 12.91
C ALA A 35 3.82 0.74 13.83
N THR A 36 4.11 0.69 15.12
CA THR A 36 3.52 1.60 16.10
C THR A 36 4.57 2.24 16.99
N HIS A 37 4.40 3.54 17.24
CA HIS A 37 5.26 4.35 18.10
C HIS A 37 4.44 5.52 18.63
N ASP A 38 4.53 5.84 19.93
CA ASP A 38 3.77 6.93 20.56
C ASP A 38 2.26 6.94 20.25
N LYS A 39 1.64 5.75 20.20
CA LYS A 39 0.22 5.53 19.87
C LYS A 39 -0.17 5.98 18.46
N LEU A 40 0.80 6.20 17.59
CA LEU A 40 0.61 6.41 16.17
C LEU A 40 0.95 5.14 15.39
N TYR A 41 0.40 5.04 14.19
CA TYR A 41 0.47 3.87 13.31
C TYR A 41 1.10 4.28 11.97
N TRP A 42 2.05 3.49 11.49
CA TRP A 42 2.69 3.62 10.19
C TRP A 42 2.54 2.31 9.42
N VAL A 43 2.61 2.38 8.10
CA VAL A 43 2.63 1.19 7.25
C VAL A 43 3.95 1.09 6.52
N ILE A 44 4.53 -0.10 6.55
CA ILE A 44 5.76 -0.46 5.84
C ILE A 44 5.41 -1.55 4.83
N VAL A 45 5.83 -1.35 3.59
CA VAL A 45 5.72 -2.31 2.49
C VAL A 45 7.13 -2.68 2.07
N GLN A 46 7.42 -3.98 2.08
CA GLN A 46 8.75 -4.50 1.79
C GLN A 46 8.67 -5.76 0.93
N HIS A 47 9.69 -5.99 0.13
CA HIS A 47 9.91 -7.25 -0.57
C HIS A 47 11.39 -7.59 -0.50
N GLU A 48 11.74 -8.86 -0.39
CA GLU A 48 13.14 -9.30 -0.24
C GLU A 48 13.99 -8.90 -1.45
N ASP A 49 13.41 -8.97 -2.64
CA ASP A 49 14.06 -8.57 -3.90
C ASP A 49 13.85 -7.09 -4.28
N ALA A 50 13.09 -6.33 -3.49
CA ALA A 50 12.94 -4.89 -3.75
C ALA A 50 14.07 -4.13 -3.04
N PRO A 51 14.84 -3.29 -3.75
CA PRO A 51 15.93 -2.53 -3.15
C PRO A 51 15.45 -1.45 -2.16
N GLU A 52 14.16 -1.11 -2.17
CA GLU A 52 13.59 -0.01 -1.40
C GLU A 52 12.42 -0.45 -0.51
N TYR A 53 12.49 -0.04 0.76
CA TYR A 53 11.36 -0.08 1.69
C TYR A 53 10.45 1.11 1.43
N TRP A 54 9.15 0.85 1.31
CA TRP A 54 8.16 1.91 1.22
C TRP A 54 7.49 2.08 2.57
N PHE A 55 7.47 3.29 3.10
CA PHE A 55 6.86 3.58 4.39
C PHE A 55 5.93 4.79 4.29
N SER A 56 4.86 4.79 5.09
CA SER A 56 3.99 5.96 5.20
C SER A 56 4.79 7.16 5.74
N SER A 57 4.62 8.33 5.12
CA SER A 57 5.40 9.53 5.44
C SER A 57 5.12 10.10 6.83
N GLU A 58 3.95 9.79 7.40
CA GLU A 58 3.51 10.29 8.70
C GLU A 58 2.80 9.19 9.51
N GLY A 59 2.69 9.43 10.82
CA GLY A 59 2.01 8.54 11.75
C GLY A 59 0.53 8.90 11.88
N HIS A 60 -0.33 7.89 11.81
CA HIS A 60 -1.79 8.06 11.88
C HIS A 60 -2.34 7.61 13.23
N LYS A 61 -3.51 8.13 13.64
CA LYS A 61 -4.13 7.81 14.93
C LYS A 61 -4.71 6.40 15.02
N THR A 62 -4.97 5.76 13.89
CA THR A 62 -5.51 4.39 13.81
C THR A 62 -4.79 3.59 12.73
N GLU A 63 -4.80 2.27 12.86
CA GLU A 63 -4.25 1.34 11.87
C GLU A 63 -4.96 1.50 10.52
N GLU A 64 -6.28 1.64 10.52
CA GLU A 64 -7.08 1.76 9.29
C GLU A 64 -6.72 3.04 8.53
N ALA A 65 -6.53 4.16 9.24
CA ALA A 65 -6.14 5.41 8.62
C ALA A 65 -4.73 5.31 7.99
N ALA A 66 -3.81 4.61 8.65
CA ALA A 66 -2.47 4.36 8.11
C ALA A 66 -2.52 3.50 6.84
N LEU A 67 -3.33 2.42 6.84
CA LEU A 67 -3.53 1.55 5.69
C LEU A 67 -4.19 2.29 4.52
N GLN A 68 -5.23 3.08 4.78
CA GLN A 68 -5.91 3.89 3.75
C GLN A 68 -4.97 4.92 3.13
N SER A 69 -4.18 5.61 3.95
CA SER A 69 -3.18 6.59 3.51
C SER A 69 -2.18 5.94 2.56
N MET A 70 -1.56 4.83 2.98
CA MET A 70 -0.57 4.12 2.18
C MET A 70 -1.16 3.50 0.90
N ALA A 71 -2.38 2.96 0.96
CA ALA A 71 -3.10 2.47 -0.21
C ALA A 71 -3.35 3.60 -1.23
N GLY A 72 -3.70 4.80 -0.76
CA GLY A 72 -3.84 6.00 -1.58
C GLY A 72 -2.53 6.37 -2.29
N THR A 73 -1.43 6.43 -1.54
CA THR A 73 -0.10 6.71 -2.11
C THR A 73 0.29 5.70 -3.19
N LEU A 74 0.12 4.41 -2.94
CA LEU A 74 0.41 3.36 -3.92
C LEU A 74 -0.48 3.48 -5.17
N ARG A 75 -1.78 3.74 -5.00
CA ARG A 75 -2.69 3.95 -6.13
C ARG A 75 -2.25 5.12 -7.03
N ASP A 76 -1.81 6.22 -6.43
CA ASP A 76 -1.36 7.39 -7.19
C ASP A 76 -0.06 7.08 -7.96
N GLN A 77 0.82 6.26 -7.41
CA GLN A 77 2.04 5.79 -8.08
C GLN A 77 1.74 4.82 -9.22
N VAL A 78 0.79 3.89 -9.03
CA VAL A 78 0.27 3.04 -10.13
C VAL A 78 -0.24 3.91 -11.27
N TRP A 79 -1.03 4.94 -10.98
CA TRP A 79 -1.57 5.83 -12.02
C TRP A 79 -0.48 6.61 -12.76
N LYS A 80 0.54 7.11 -12.04
CA LYS A 80 1.70 7.76 -12.65
C LYS A 80 2.45 6.80 -13.59
N LYS A 81 2.67 5.55 -13.15
CA LYS A 81 3.34 4.52 -13.95
C LYS A 81 2.51 4.12 -15.17
N ALA A 82 1.21 3.91 -15.01
CA ALA A 82 0.30 3.57 -16.11
C ALA A 82 0.28 4.66 -17.20
N LYS A 83 0.23 5.94 -16.81
CA LYS A 83 0.37 7.07 -17.73
C LYS A 83 1.70 7.06 -18.48
N LYS A 84 2.82 6.79 -17.78
CA LYS A 84 4.15 6.68 -18.41
C LYS A 84 4.20 5.55 -19.45
N ASN A 85 3.47 4.46 -19.21
CA ASN A 85 3.38 3.31 -20.11
C ASN A 85 2.40 3.53 -21.28
N ASN A 86 1.92 4.77 -21.50
CA ASN A 86 0.93 5.13 -22.52
C ASN A 86 -0.40 4.34 -22.42
N ILE A 87 -0.70 3.76 -21.26
CA ILE A 87 -2.01 3.15 -21.01
C ILE A 87 -3.00 4.30 -20.85
N THR A 88 -3.76 4.55 -21.90
CA THR A 88 -4.81 5.58 -21.93
C THR A 88 -6.15 4.85 -21.83
N LEU A 89 -7.00 5.27 -20.88
CA LEU A 89 -8.39 4.81 -20.86
C LEU A 89 -9.08 5.38 -22.11
N SER A 90 -9.30 4.53 -23.11
CA SER A 90 -10.19 4.83 -24.22
C SER A 90 -11.63 4.86 -23.72
N LYS A 91 -12.39 5.90 -24.12
CA LYS A 91 -13.81 6.05 -23.83
C LYS A 91 -14.65 4.94 -24.46
#